data_AF-A0A645FY52-F1
#
_entry.id   AF-A0A645FY52-F1
#
_cell.length_a   1.000
_cell.length_b   1.000
_cell.length_c   1.000
_cell.angle_alpha   90.00
_cell.angle_beta   90.00
_cell.angle_gamma   90.00
#
_symmetry.space_group_name_H-M   'P 1'
#
loop_
_entity.id
_entity.type
_entity.pdbx_description
1 polymer ?
#
loop_
_entity_poly.entity_id
_entity_poly.type
_entity_poly.pdbx_seq_one_letter_code
_entity_poly.pdbx_strand_id
1 'polypeptide(L)'
;MLVGTKYAMVNEEVGAVIGSTYLIEAWKVIGITFIVQIAFIICSVAFALLLSTIFKTTVTSLGIGTIAVAIISLLIFFMPFPFLKAIYPLIFISYSSTLEILTGALNRNLGGSNISISLGLIVLAIWAVSCFIASYKIFTKEDVLT
;
A
#
# COMPACT_ATOMS: atom_id res chain seq x y z
N MET A 1 2.07 12.62 -21.56
CA MET A 1 1.33 11.53 -22.23
C MET A 1 1.93 10.23 -21.71
N LEU A 2 1.15 9.33 -21.13
CA LEU A 2 1.66 8.06 -20.60
C LEU A 2 1.11 6.92 -21.47
N VAL A 3 2.03 6.09 -21.96
CA VAL A 3 1.72 4.91 -22.76
C VAL A 3 1.46 3.75 -21.80
N GLY A 4 0.20 3.32 -21.68
CA GLY A 4 -0.19 2.15 -20.90
C GLY A 4 -0.34 0.93 -21.81
N THR A 5 -0.04 -0.26 -21.30
CA THR A 5 -0.36 -1.54 -21.94
C THR A 5 -1.24 -2.34 -20.98
N LYS A 6 -2.16 -3.18 -21.47
CA LYS A 6 -2.88 -4.12 -20.59
C LYS A 6 -1.98 -5.32 -20.30
N TYR A 7 -2.02 -5.76 -19.06
CA TYR A 7 -1.23 -6.90 -18.56
C TYR A 7 -2.21 -8.04 -18.29
N ALA A 8 -1.94 -9.23 -18.83
CA ALA A 8 -2.73 -10.43 -18.61
C ALA A 8 -1.81 -11.59 -18.21
N MET A 9 -2.37 -12.55 -17.47
CA MET A 9 -1.67 -13.79 -17.13
C MET A 9 -1.51 -14.63 -18.40
N VAL A 10 -0.28 -14.80 -18.87
CA VAL A 10 0.07 -15.69 -19.99
C VAL A 10 1.14 -16.63 -19.45
N ASN A 11 0.81 -17.93 -19.31
CA ASN A 11 1.71 -18.96 -18.78
C ASN A 11 2.33 -18.61 -17.41
N GLU A 12 1.49 -18.40 -16.39
CA GLU A 12 1.91 -18.16 -14.98
C GLU A 12 2.73 -16.88 -14.70
N GLU A 13 3.09 -16.13 -15.75
CA GLU A 13 3.76 -14.84 -15.67
C GLU A 13 2.87 -13.69 -16.19
N VAL A 14 3.09 -12.48 -15.67
CA VAL A 14 2.33 -11.29 -16.05
C VAL A 14 2.92 -10.70 -17.33
N GLY A 15 2.43 -11.17 -18.47
CA GLY A 15 2.79 -10.70 -19.81
C GLY A 15 1.99 -9.45 -20.24
N ALA A 16 2.64 -8.56 -21.00
CA ALA A 16 1.90 -7.49 -21.70
C ALA A 16 1.11 -8.09 -22.86
N VAL A 17 -0.18 -7.78 -22.97
CA VAL A 17 -1.00 -8.19 -24.12
C VAL A 17 -0.56 -7.35 -25.32
N ILE A 18 0.08 -8.00 -26.29
CA ILE A 18 0.53 -7.36 -27.52
C ILE A 18 -0.68 -6.72 -28.23
N GLY A 19 -0.60 -5.43 -28.55
CA GLY A 19 -1.68 -4.67 -29.19
C GLY A 19 -2.66 -3.97 -28.24
N SER A 20 -2.48 -4.09 -26.92
CA SER A 20 -3.34 -3.43 -25.92
C SER A 20 -2.85 -2.04 -25.49
N THR A 21 -1.99 -1.40 -26.27
CA THR A 21 -1.42 -0.09 -25.95
C THR A 21 -2.51 0.97 -25.97
N TYR A 22 -2.77 1.58 -24.82
CA TYR A 22 -3.74 2.66 -24.68
C TYR A 22 -3.01 3.92 -24.18
N LEU A 23 -3.36 5.04 -24.80
CA LEU A 23 -2.91 6.35 -24.37
C LEU A 23 -3.78 6.76 -23.20
N ILE A 24 -3.21 6.83 -21.99
CA ILE A 24 -3.90 7.43 -20.86
C ILE A 24 -3.59 8.92 -20.87
N GLU A 25 -4.65 9.72 -20.84
CA GLU A 25 -4.55 11.17 -20.63
C GLU A 25 -3.87 11.46 -19.29
N ALA A 26 -2.89 12.37 -19.30
CA ALA A 26 -2.10 12.68 -18.12
C ALA A 26 -2.96 13.14 -16.93
N TRP A 27 -4.03 13.90 -17.19
CA TRP A 27 -4.98 14.37 -16.17
C TRP A 27 -5.67 13.23 -15.42
N LYS A 28 -6.04 12.15 -16.12
CA LYS A 28 -6.69 10.99 -15.51
C LYS A 28 -5.74 10.23 -14.59
N VAL A 29 -4.46 10.11 -14.98
CA VAL A 29 -3.42 9.50 -14.13
C VAL A 29 -3.19 10.35 -12.88
N ILE A 30 -3.11 11.67 -13.04
CA ILE A 30 -2.93 12.60 -11.91
C ILE A 30 -4.10 12.47 -10.93
N GLY A 31 -5.35 12.49 -11.42
CA GLY A 31 -6.53 12.37 -10.57
C GLY A 31 -6.56 11.06 -9.78
N ILE A 32 -6.29 9.92 -10.42
CA ILE A 32 -6.24 8.62 -9.74
C ILE A 32 -5.11 8.57 -8.71
N THR A 33 -3.93 9.06 -9.07
CA THR A 33 -2.78 9.15 -8.15
C THR A 33 -3.13 9.99 -6.94
N PHE A 34 -3.81 11.12 -7.14
CA PHE A 34 -4.22 11.99 -6.04
C PHE A 34 -5.16 11.29 -5.05
N ILE A 35 -6.16 10.57 -5.56
CA ILE A 35 -7.12 9.82 -4.73
C ILE A 35 -6.42 8.72 -3.92
N VAL A 36 -5.56 7.93 -4.58
CA VAL A 36 -4.82 6.85 -3.92
C VAL A 36 -3.86 7.41 -2.88
N GLN A 37 -3.18 8.52 -3.16
CA GLN A 37 -2.27 9.15 -2.22
C GLN A 37 -2.99 9.74 -1.00
N ILE A 38 -4.16 10.37 -1.18
CA ILE A 38 -4.97 10.84 -0.05
C ILE A 38 -5.36 9.66 0.85
N ALA A 39 -5.85 8.56 0.26
CA ALA A 39 -6.20 7.36 1.01
C ALA A 39 -4.97 6.76 1.73
N PHE A 40 -3.81 6.76 1.09
CA PHE A 40 -2.55 6.29 1.66
C PHE A 40 -2.10 7.13 2.85
N ILE A 41 -2.21 8.46 2.76
CA ILE A 41 -1.87 9.38 3.86
C ILE A 41 -2.79 9.14 5.05
N ILE A 42 -4.12 9.04 4.83
CA ILE A 42 -5.09 8.77 5.91
C ILE A 42 -4.75 7.45 6.62
N CYS A 43 -4.47 6.39 5.85
CA CYS A 43 -4.05 5.10 6.39
C CYS A 43 -2.75 5.21 7.20
N SER A 44 -1.76 5.95 6.69
CA SER A 44 -0.48 6.15 7.36
C SER A 44 -0.62 6.92 8.67
N VAL A 45 -1.48 7.94 8.70
CA VAL A 45 -1.80 8.70 9.92
C VAL A 45 -2.52 7.81 10.94
N ALA A 46 -3.50 7.02 10.52
CA ALA A 46 -4.18 6.07 11.41
C ALA A 46 -3.21 5.03 12.01
N PHE A 47 -2.26 4.55 11.22
CA PHE A 47 -1.20 3.65 11.68
C PHE A 47 -0.25 4.35 12.68
N ALA A 48 0.16 5.58 12.41
CA ALA A 48 0.98 6.36 13.34
C ALA A 48 0.26 6.64 14.67
N LEU A 49 -1.05 6.93 14.63
CA LEU A 49 -1.88 7.08 15.83
C LEU A 49 -1.92 5.79 16.65
N LEU A 50 -2.11 4.65 15.99
CA LEU A 50 -2.06 3.34 16.66
C LEU A 50 -0.72 3.12 17.37
N LEU A 51 0.40 3.37 16.70
CA LEU A 51 1.73 3.26 17.31
C LEU A 51 1.87 4.21 18.51
N SER A 52 1.40 5.46 18.38
CA SER A 52 1.43 6.42 19.48
C SER A 52 0.60 5.97 20.68
N THR A 53 -0.49 5.22 20.48
CA THR A 53 -1.27 4.66 21.60
C THR A 53 -0.65 3.42 22.23
N ILE A 54 0.19 2.68 21.51
CA ILE A 54 0.87 1.48 22.02
C ILE A 54 2.14 1.85 22.79
N PHE A 55 2.89 2.83 22.30
CA PHE A 55 4.18 3.20 22.87
C PHE A 55 4.08 4.44 23.75
N LYS A 56 4.54 4.32 25.00
CA LYS A 56 4.48 5.40 26.00
C LYS A 56 5.37 6.61 25.68
N THR A 57 6.39 6.45 24.84
CA THR A 57 7.32 7.54 24.48
C THR A 57 7.22 7.87 23.01
N THR A 58 7.17 9.17 22.69
CA THR A 58 7.08 9.66 21.31
C THR A 58 8.29 9.27 20.46
N VAL A 59 9.47 9.16 21.08
CA VAL A 59 10.70 8.76 20.37
C VAL A 59 10.63 7.29 19.92
N THR A 60 10.09 6.40 20.76
CA THR A 60 10.02 4.96 20.41
C THR A 60 8.96 4.69 19.36
N SER A 61 7.77 5.30 19.44
CA SER A 61 6.73 5.17 18.40
C SER A 61 7.22 5.62 17.03
N LEU A 62 7.86 6.78 16.94
CA LEU A 62 8.40 7.30 15.68
C LEU A 62 9.55 6.44 15.16
N GLY A 63 10.49 6.05 16.03
CA GLY A 63 11.62 5.20 15.65
C GLY A 63 11.17 3.83 15.12
N ILE A 64 10.27 3.15 15.84
CA ILE A 64 9.78 1.82 15.44
C ILE A 64 8.92 1.93 14.18
N GLY A 65 8.06 2.95 14.08
CA GLY A 65 7.22 3.17 12.90
C GLY A 65 8.04 3.39 11.63
N THR A 66 9.06 4.25 11.70
CA THR A 66 9.94 4.53 10.55
C THR A 66 10.77 3.31 10.15
N ILE A 67 11.36 2.59 11.11
CA ILE A 67 12.11 1.36 10.84
C ILE A 67 11.22 0.29 10.22
N ALA A 68 10.00 0.08 10.75
CA ALA A 68 9.07 -0.90 10.23
C ALA A 68 8.68 -0.59 8.78
N VAL A 69 8.35 0.68 8.48
CA VAL A 69 8.01 1.10 7.12
C VAL A 69 9.20 0.95 6.18
N ALA A 70 10.41 1.29 6.61
CA ALA A 70 11.63 1.16 5.81
C ALA A 70 11.94 -0.30 5.45
N ILE A 71 11.86 -1.21 6.43
CA ILE A 71 12.08 -2.65 6.22
C ILE A 71 11.04 -3.21 5.25
N ILE A 72 9.76 -2.90 5.46
CA ILE A 72 8.70 -3.40 4.59
C ILE A 72 8.85 -2.86 3.16
N SER A 73 9.25 -1.60 3.02
CA SER A 73 9.52 -1.00 1.69
C SER A 73 10.69 -1.71 1.00
N LEU A 74 11.76 -2.03 1.72
CA LEU A 74 12.89 -2.78 1.17
C LEU A 74 12.46 -4.17 0.67
N LEU A 75 11.64 -4.86 1.46
CA LEU A 75 11.10 -6.19 1.11
C LEU A 75 10.13 -6.18 -0.08
N ILE A 76 9.49 -5.05 -0.37
CA ILE A 76 8.54 -4.93 -1.49
C ILE A 76 9.27 -4.51 -2.77
N PHE A 77 10.15 -3.51 -2.69
CA PHE A 77 10.71 -2.86 -3.88
C PHE A 77 12.09 -3.38 -4.29
N PHE A 78 12.92 -3.84 -3.33
CA PHE A 78 14.31 -4.21 -3.61
C PHE A 78 14.59 -5.70 -3.51
N MET A 79 13.96 -6.40 -2.56
CA MET A 79 14.19 -7.83 -2.34
C MET A 79 12.87 -8.58 -2.09
N PRO A 80 12.04 -8.75 -3.13
CA PRO A 80 10.80 -9.48 -3.00
C PRO A 80 11.06 -10.97 -2.82
N PHE A 81 10.51 -11.53 -1.75
CA PHE A 81 10.57 -12.96 -1.47
C PHE A 81 9.35 -13.67 -2.05
N PRO A 82 9.52 -14.79 -2.77
CA PRO A 82 8.43 -15.47 -3.45
C PRO A 82 7.36 -16.02 -2.49
N PHE A 83 7.73 -16.35 -1.25
CA PHE A 83 6.79 -16.86 -0.25
C PHE A 83 5.84 -15.78 0.31
N LEU A 84 6.20 -14.49 0.23
CA LEU A 84 5.34 -13.37 0.65
C LEU A 84 4.38 -12.90 -0.45
N LYS A 85 4.40 -13.52 -1.64
CA LYS A 85 3.57 -13.14 -2.80
C LYS A 85 2.10 -12.94 -2.45
N ALA A 86 1.53 -13.78 -1.58
CA ALA A 86 0.14 -13.67 -1.15
C ALA A 86 -0.12 -12.53 -0.16
N ILE A 87 0.90 -12.10 0.58
CA ILE A 87 0.80 -11.10 1.66
C ILE A 87 1.01 -9.69 1.11
N TYR A 88 1.88 -9.52 0.12
CA TYR A 88 2.14 -8.20 -0.49
C TYR A 88 0.89 -7.39 -0.88
N PRO A 89 -0.15 -7.95 -1.53
CA PRO A 89 -1.36 -7.18 -1.84
C PRO A 89 -2.17 -6.73 -0.61
N LEU A 90 -1.94 -7.33 0.56
CA LEU A 90 -2.64 -6.99 1.81
C LEU A 90 -1.89 -5.94 2.65
N ILE A 91 -0.63 -5.66 2.32
CA ILE A 91 0.19 -4.67 3.02
C ILE A 91 -0.11 -3.28 2.44
N PHE A 92 -0.49 -2.33 3.29
CA PHE A 92 -0.83 -0.97 2.85
C PHE A 92 0.33 -0.23 2.15
N ILE A 93 1.58 -0.51 2.56
CA ILE A 93 2.82 0.08 2.00
C ILE A 93 3.02 -0.29 0.53
N SER A 94 2.51 -1.45 0.09
CA SER A 94 2.53 -1.85 -1.33
C SER A 94 1.79 -0.86 -2.24
N TYR A 95 0.90 -0.02 -1.67
CA TYR A 95 0.12 0.98 -2.39
C TYR A 95 0.72 2.38 -2.37
N SER A 96 1.95 2.54 -1.86
CA SER A 96 2.65 3.83 -1.80
C SER A 96 2.99 4.41 -3.18
N SER A 97 3.26 3.56 -4.18
CA SER A 97 3.61 3.95 -5.55
C SER A 97 2.46 3.66 -6.53
N THR A 98 1.57 4.63 -6.74
CA THR A 98 0.46 4.48 -7.70
C THR A 98 0.96 4.26 -9.13
N LEU A 99 2.11 4.86 -9.49
CA LEU A 99 2.68 4.75 -10.82
C LEU A 99 3.12 3.31 -11.14
N GLU A 100 3.72 2.61 -10.18
CA GLU A 100 4.15 1.22 -10.35
C GLU A 100 2.98 0.23 -10.42
N ILE A 101 1.86 0.56 -9.76
CA ILE A 101 0.61 -0.19 -9.88
C ILE A 101 0.01 0.01 -11.27
N LEU A 102 -0.05 1.27 -11.73
CA LEU A 102 -0.66 1.60 -13.01
C LEU A 102 0.14 1.05 -14.21
N THR A 103 1.46 1.05 -14.10
CA THR A 103 2.35 0.48 -15.12
C THR A 103 2.47 -1.05 -15.01
N GLY A 104 1.93 -1.68 -13.97
CA GLY A 104 2.06 -3.11 -13.72
C GLY A 104 3.47 -3.56 -13.34
N ALA A 105 4.42 -2.62 -13.18
CA ALA A 105 5.79 -2.91 -12.77
C ALA A 105 5.83 -3.60 -11.40
N LEU A 106 4.97 -3.18 -10.47
CA LEU A 106 4.87 -3.78 -9.14
C LEU A 106 4.44 -5.25 -9.21
N ASN A 107 3.45 -5.57 -10.06
CA ASN A 107 2.98 -6.95 -10.23
C ASN A 107 4.03 -7.85 -10.88
N ARG A 108 4.83 -7.31 -11.81
CA ARG A 108 5.98 -8.02 -12.39
C ARG A 108 7.07 -8.28 -11.36
N ASN A 109 7.44 -7.26 -10.57
CA ASN A 109 8.49 -7.36 -9.55
C ASN A 109 8.09 -8.32 -8.42
N LEU A 110 6.80 -8.39 -8.08
CA LEU A 110 6.26 -9.30 -7.05
C LEU A 110 5.82 -10.66 -7.62
N GLY A 111 6.37 -11.06 -8.77
CA GLY A 111 6.20 -12.40 -9.34
C GLY A 111 4.78 -12.78 -9.72
N GLY A 112 3.92 -11.83 -10.11
CA GLY A 112 2.53 -12.06 -10.53
C GLY A 112 1.50 -11.90 -9.42
N SER A 113 1.73 -10.94 -8.50
CA SER A 113 0.73 -10.53 -7.50
C SER A 113 -0.42 -9.78 -8.18
N ASN A 114 -1.64 -9.88 -7.64
CA ASN A 114 -2.82 -9.17 -8.17
C ASN A 114 -3.01 -7.82 -7.45
N ILE A 115 -2.09 -6.88 -7.66
CA ILE A 115 -2.21 -5.53 -7.10
C ILE A 115 -2.91 -4.64 -8.14
N SER A 116 -4.04 -4.07 -7.74
CA SER A 116 -4.83 -3.14 -8.55
C SER A 116 -5.22 -1.91 -7.74
N ILE A 117 -5.54 -0.81 -8.42
CA ILE A 117 -5.95 0.45 -7.77
C ILE A 117 -7.21 0.24 -6.93
N SER A 118 -8.21 -0.48 -7.46
CA SER A 118 -9.46 -0.75 -6.73
C SER A 118 -9.22 -1.59 -5.48
N LEU A 119 -8.38 -2.62 -5.57
CA LEU A 119 -8.01 -3.44 -4.42
C LEU A 119 -7.23 -2.61 -3.38
N GLY A 120 -6.34 -1.73 -3.84
CA GLY A 120 -5.61 -0.80 -2.99
C GLY A 120 -6.49 0.12 -2.18
N LEU A 121 -7.50 0.74 -2.80
CA LEU A 121 -8.43 1.59 -2.06
C LEU A 121 -9.19 0.82 -0.96
N ILE A 122 -9.60 -0.42 -1.24
CA ILE A 122 -10.26 -1.28 -0.26
C ILE A 122 -9.32 -1.63 0.89
N VAL A 123 -8.09 -2.06 0.58
CA VAL A 123 -7.09 -2.44 1.59
C VAL A 123 -6.71 -1.23 2.45
N LEU A 124 -6.48 -0.07 1.83
CA LEU A 124 -6.19 1.18 2.56
C LEU A 124 -7.33 1.58 3.48
N ALA A 125 -8.59 1.45 3.04
CA ALA A 125 -9.74 1.74 3.87
C ALA A 125 -9.85 0.77 5.06
N ILE A 126 -9.67 -0.54 4.84
CA ILE A 126 -9.68 -1.55 5.90
C ILE A 126 -8.57 -1.30 6.92
N TRP A 127 -7.37 -0.97 6.46
CA TRP A 127 -6.25 -0.63 7.35
C TRP A 127 -6.51 0.65 8.15
N ALA A 128 -6.98 1.71 7.50
CA ALA A 128 -7.31 2.96 8.19
C ALA A 128 -8.34 2.75 9.30
N VAL A 129 -9.43 2.02 9.00
CA VAL A 129 -10.50 1.72 9.98
C VAL A 129 -9.99 0.81 11.10
N SER A 130 -9.23 -0.24 10.77
CA SER A 130 -8.73 -1.18 11.78
C SER A 130 -7.72 -0.53 12.72
N CYS A 131 -6.79 0.28 12.20
CA CYS A 131 -5.85 1.06 13.02
C CYS A 131 -6.57 2.07 13.91
N PHE A 132 -7.58 2.77 13.37
CA PHE A 132 -8.37 3.73 14.15
C PHE A 132 -9.15 3.06 15.29
N ILE A 133 -9.85 1.96 15.01
CA ILE A 133 -10.61 1.21 16.02
C ILE A 133 -9.68 0.64 17.10
N ALA A 134 -8.53 0.09 16.71
CA ALA A 134 -7.56 -0.45 17.65
C ALA A 134 -6.98 0.66 18.54
N SER A 135 -6.62 1.81 17.96
CA SER A 135 -6.13 2.98 18.70
C SER A 135 -7.18 3.48 19.69
N TYR A 136 -8.44 3.63 19.25
CA TYR A 136 -9.55 4.06 20.10
C TYR A 136 -9.79 3.12 21.29
N LYS A 137 -9.75 1.80 21.06
CA LYS A 137 -9.91 0.80 22.12
C LYS A 137 -8.78 0.82 23.14
N ILE A 138 -7.53 1.05 22.71
CA ILE A 138 -6.38 1.15 23.60
C ILE A 138 -6.50 2.43 24.45
N PHE A 139 -6.82 3.56 23.81
CA PHE A 139 -6.99 4.84 24.49
C PHE A 139 -8.10 4.79 25.55
N THR A 140 -9.27 4.22 25.21
CA THR A 140 -10.40 4.08 26.14
C THR A 140 -10.05 3.21 27.36
N LYS A 141 -9.14 2.23 27.23
CA LYS A 141 -8.73 1.39 28.36
C LYS A 141 -7.79 2.12 29.31
N GLU A 142 -6.88 2.93 28.79
CA GLU A 142 -5.97 3.74 29.61
C GLU A 142 -6.75 4.83 30.37
N ASP A 143 -7.76 5.45 29.74
CA ASP A 143 -8.62 6.46 30.40
C ASP A 143 -9.46 5.88 31.56
N VAL A 144 -9.85 4.61 31.53
CA VAL A 144 -10.63 3.96 32.61
C VAL A 144 -9.74 3.45 33.75
N LEU A 145 -8.43 3.34 33.54
CA LEU A 145 -7.45 2.85 34.51
C LEU A 145 -6.72 3.97 35.28
N THR A 146 -7.12 5.23 35.07
CA THR A 146 -6.69 6.39 35.88
C THR A 146 -7.73 6.71 36.94
#